data_AF-A0A1G7F1X7-F1
#
_entry.id   AF-A0A1G7F1X7-F1
#
_cell.length_a   1.000
_cell.length_b   1.000
_cell.length_c   1.000
_cell.angle_alpha   90.00
_cell.angle_beta   90.00
_cell.angle_gamma   90.00
#
_symmetry.space_group_name_H-M   'P 1'
#
loop_
_entity.id
_entity.type
_entity.pdbx_description
1 polymer ?
#
loop_
_entity_poly.entity_id
_entity_poly.type
_entity_poly.pdbx_seq_one_letter_code
_entity_poly.pdbx_strand_id
1 'polypeptide(L)'
;MVNVARGRPDDLTYGSVGVGTSPHLAAETLLQATDVRMVHAPYANGTQGLNDVIGGRLDVMWDYPLTSLPHVREGRLRALAVTDSQRVALAGEVPTVAEAGLPGAEFVPWAGLFVPARTSTMVVVVLPPTLVRGLRKFSGW
;
A
#
# COMPACT_ATOMS: atom_id res chain seq x y z
N MET A 1 10.72 -12.23 4.29
CA MET A 1 9.60 -12.62 3.44
C MET A 1 10.10 -13.13 2.08
N VAL A 2 10.72 -12.31 1.21
CA VAL A 2 11.22 -12.74 -0.13
C VAL A 2 12.05 -14.04 -0.09
N ASN A 3 13.08 -14.12 0.77
CA ASN A 3 13.89 -15.35 0.87
C ASN A 3 13.08 -16.59 1.30
N VAL A 4 12.05 -16.41 2.12
CA VAL A 4 11.16 -17.50 2.55
C VAL A 4 10.25 -17.91 1.40
N ALA A 5 9.64 -16.95 0.70
CA ALA A 5 8.78 -17.17 -0.46
C ALA A 5 9.52 -17.89 -1.59
N ARG A 6 10.79 -17.53 -1.84
CA ARG A 6 11.62 -18.18 -2.87
C ARG A 6 11.83 -19.67 -2.62
N GLY A 7 11.91 -20.09 -1.36
CA GLY A 7 12.04 -21.50 -0.98
C GLY A 7 10.71 -22.26 -0.88
N ARG A 8 9.57 -21.56 -0.97
CA ARG A 8 8.22 -22.09 -0.73
C ARG A 8 7.21 -21.45 -1.69
N PRO A 9 7.37 -21.64 -3.01
CA PRO A 9 6.50 -21.00 -3.98
C PRO A 9 5.06 -21.50 -3.79
N ASP A 10 4.10 -20.58 -3.85
CA ASP A 10 2.66 -20.84 -3.70
C ASP A 10 2.21 -21.33 -2.29
N ASP A 11 3.12 -21.50 -1.34
CA ASP A 11 2.76 -21.88 0.04
C ASP A 11 2.41 -20.67 0.91
N LEU A 12 3.05 -19.52 0.65
CA LEU A 12 2.77 -18.30 1.40
C LEU A 12 1.62 -17.53 0.77
N THR A 13 0.78 -16.98 1.62
CA THR A 13 -0.38 -16.18 1.28
C THR A 13 -0.12 -14.69 1.49
N TYR A 14 -0.67 -13.84 0.63
CA TYR A 14 -0.68 -12.40 0.88
C TYR A 14 -2.07 -11.81 0.72
N GLY A 15 -2.40 -10.85 1.57
CA GLY A 15 -3.65 -10.11 1.49
C GLY A 15 -3.49 -8.75 0.83
N SER A 16 -4.58 -8.28 0.23
CA SER A 16 -4.76 -6.88 -0.19
C SER A 16 -6.18 -6.41 0.13
N VAL A 17 -6.37 -5.09 0.12
CA VAL A 17 -7.70 -4.45 0.17
C VAL A 17 -8.43 -4.51 -1.18
N GLY A 18 -8.51 -5.70 -1.77
CA GLY A 18 -9.26 -5.98 -3.00
C GLY A 18 -8.38 -6.12 -4.24
N VAL A 19 -8.95 -6.72 -5.27
CA VAL A 19 -8.28 -6.94 -6.57
C VAL A 19 -8.17 -5.61 -7.32
N GLY A 20 -6.98 -5.33 -7.86
CA GLY A 20 -6.68 -4.15 -8.67
C GLY A 20 -6.47 -2.85 -7.89
N THR A 21 -6.52 -2.89 -6.57
CA THR A 21 -6.22 -1.72 -5.73
C THR A 21 -4.71 -1.49 -5.62
N SER A 22 -4.31 -0.30 -5.14
CA SER A 22 -2.89 0.04 -4.97
C SER A 22 -2.11 -1.03 -4.16
N PRO A 23 -2.63 -1.57 -3.03
CA PRO A 23 -1.88 -2.57 -2.28
C PRO A 23 -1.74 -3.91 -3.02
N HIS A 24 -2.74 -4.29 -3.83
CA HIS A 24 -2.63 -5.47 -4.71
C HIS A 24 -1.54 -5.28 -5.77
N LEU A 25 -1.56 -4.15 -6.47
CA LEU A 25 -0.56 -3.85 -7.50
C LEU A 25 0.85 -3.68 -6.93
N ALA A 26 0.95 -3.15 -5.71
CA ALA A 26 2.22 -3.02 -5.01
C ALA A 26 2.81 -4.40 -4.64
N ALA A 27 1.97 -5.33 -4.18
CA ALA A 27 2.37 -6.70 -3.93
C ALA A 27 2.87 -7.36 -5.22
N GLU A 28 2.07 -7.33 -6.28
CA GLU A 28 2.44 -7.92 -7.58
C GLU A 28 3.71 -7.30 -8.16
N THR A 29 3.90 -5.98 -8.03
CA THR A 29 5.13 -5.30 -8.46
C THR A 29 6.36 -5.86 -7.73
N LEU A 30 6.27 -6.07 -6.41
CA LEU A 30 7.36 -6.65 -5.63
C LEU A 30 7.60 -8.12 -5.98
N LEU A 31 6.53 -8.92 -6.10
CA LEU A 31 6.61 -10.33 -6.45
C LEU A 31 7.30 -10.52 -7.82
N GLN A 32 6.90 -9.72 -8.81
CA GLN A 32 7.50 -9.69 -10.15
C GLN A 32 8.96 -9.25 -10.12
N ALA A 33 9.29 -8.17 -9.39
CA ALA A 33 10.66 -7.66 -9.30
C ALA A 33 11.62 -8.64 -8.59
N THR A 34 11.11 -9.55 -7.77
CA THR A 34 11.93 -10.47 -6.97
C THR A 34 11.87 -11.92 -7.42
N ASP A 35 11.09 -12.21 -8.45
CA ASP A 35 10.81 -13.54 -8.99
C ASP A 35 10.36 -14.53 -7.90
N VAL A 36 9.42 -14.10 -7.06
CA VAL A 36 8.81 -14.94 -6.03
C VAL A 36 7.29 -15.02 -6.22
N ARG A 37 6.70 -16.12 -5.76
CA ARG A 37 5.28 -16.41 -5.96
C ARG A 37 4.59 -16.65 -4.62
N MET A 38 3.41 -16.06 -4.47
CA MET A 38 2.56 -16.13 -3.29
C MET A 38 1.09 -16.18 -3.74
N VAL A 39 0.22 -16.76 -2.91
CA VAL A 39 -1.22 -16.84 -3.19
C VAL A 39 -1.93 -15.57 -2.73
N HIS A 40 -2.63 -14.89 -3.63
CA HIS A 40 -3.40 -13.70 -3.31
C HIS A 40 -4.73 -14.03 -2.62
N ALA A 41 -4.97 -13.43 -1.47
CA ALA A 41 -6.24 -13.45 -0.73
C ALA A 41 -6.84 -12.02 -0.67
N PRO A 42 -7.80 -11.67 -1.54
CA PRO A 42 -8.40 -10.34 -1.53
C PRO A 42 -9.39 -10.15 -0.38
N TYR A 43 -9.33 -9.01 0.30
CA TYR A 43 -10.27 -8.60 1.34
C TYR A 43 -11.07 -7.37 0.92
N ALA A 44 -12.31 -7.27 1.41
CA ALA A 44 -13.16 -6.10 1.17
C ALA A 44 -12.65 -4.83 1.89
N ASN A 45 -11.91 -4.99 2.98
CA ASN A 45 -11.24 -3.91 3.72
C ASN A 45 -9.99 -4.43 4.43
N GLY A 46 -9.11 -3.51 4.84
CA GLY A 46 -7.84 -3.85 5.50
C GLY A 46 -8.02 -4.53 6.85
N THR A 47 -9.01 -4.11 7.65
CA THR A 47 -9.21 -4.60 9.02
C THR A 47 -9.41 -6.11 9.10
N GLN A 48 -10.20 -6.69 8.20
CA GLN A 48 -10.39 -8.14 8.18
C GLN A 48 -9.08 -8.87 7.86
N GLY A 49 -8.33 -8.42 6.85
CA GLY A 49 -7.05 -9.02 6.47
C GLY A 49 -5.98 -8.88 7.56
N LEU A 50 -5.90 -7.72 8.22
CA LEU A 50 -4.98 -7.50 9.34
C LEU A 50 -5.29 -8.44 10.51
N ASN A 51 -6.55 -8.68 10.84
CA ASN A 51 -6.93 -9.64 11.87
C ASN A 51 -6.52 -11.08 11.51
N ASP A 52 -6.61 -11.46 10.24
CA ASP A 52 -6.16 -12.78 9.78
C ASP A 52 -4.62 -12.91 9.83
N VAL A 53 -3.86 -11.83 9.62
CA VAL A 53 -2.41 -11.83 9.90
C VAL A 53 -2.14 -12.00 11.39
N ILE A 54 -2.82 -11.23 12.24
CA ILE A 54 -2.68 -11.30 13.71
C ILE A 54 -3.01 -12.72 14.20
N GLY A 55 -4.02 -13.36 13.63
CA GLY A 55 -4.44 -14.72 13.94
C GLY A 55 -3.62 -15.83 13.29
N GLY A 56 -2.61 -15.49 12.46
CA GLY A 56 -1.75 -16.46 11.77
C GLY A 56 -2.46 -17.23 10.64
N ARG A 57 -3.58 -16.72 10.14
CA ARG A 57 -4.34 -17.29 9.01
C ARG A 57 -3.86 -16.76 7.65
N LEU A 58 -3.17 -15.63 7.66
CA LEU A 58 -2.60 -14.96 6.49
C LEU A 58 -1.13 -14.60 6.80
N ASP A 59 -0.19 -14.89 5.90
CA ASP A 59 1.24 -14.70 6.21
C ASP A 59 1.67 -13.23 6.20
N VAL A 60 1.11 -12.43 5.30
CA VAL A 60 1.44 -11.01 5.13
C VAL A 60 0.27 -10.25 4.51
N MET A 61 0.17 -8.96 4.81
CA MET A 61 -0.83 -8.07 4.24
C MET A 61 -0.14 -6.87 3.61
N TRP A 62 -0.53 -6.55 2.38
CA TRP A 62 -0.31 -5.23 1.78
C TRP A 62 -1.54 -4.37 2.08
N ASP A 63 -1.33 -3.31 2.86
CA ASP A 63 -2.39 -2.43 3.35
C ASP A 63 -1.90 -0.98 3.43
N TYR A 64 -2.79 -0.06 3.77
CA TYR A 64 -2.45 1.33 3.99
C TYR A 64 -1.87 1.58 5.40
N PRO A 65 -0.97 2.56 5.58
CA PRO A 65 -0.44 2.91 6.90
C PRO A 65 -1.53 3.32 7.91
N LEU A 66 -2.58 4.00 7.46
CA LEU A 66 -3.66 4.48 8.34
C LEU A 66 -4.39 3.35 9.08
N THR A 67 -4.53 2.19 8.45
CA THR A 67 -5.19 1.01 9.02
C THR A 67 -4.21 0.11 9.75
N SER A 68 -2.97 -0.02 9.26
CA SER A 68 -1.97 -0.92 9.82
C SER A 68 -1.19 -0.35 11.02
N LEU A 69 -0.87 0.94 11.02
CA LEU A 69 -0.01 1.56 12.04
C LEU A 69 -0.52 1.43 13.48
N PRO A 70 -1.84 1.54 13.78
CA PRO A 70 -2.34 1.30 15.14
C PRO A 70 -1.92 -0.09 15.67
N HIS A 71 -2.06 -1.14 14.85
CA HIS A 71 -1.67 -2.49 15.21
C HIS A 71 -0.14 -2.67 15.33
N VAL A 72 0.62 -1.97 14.49
CA VAL A 72 2.10 -1.99 14.55
C VAL A 72 2.59 -1.33 15.83
N ARG A 73 2.04 -0.17 16.21
CA ARG A 73 2.41 0.56 17.43
C ARG A 73 2.04 -0.18 18.70
N GLU A 74 0.97 -0.96 18.66
CA GLU A 74 0.57 -1.87 19.74
C GLU A 74 1.37 -3.17 19.78
N GLY A 75 2.31 -3.38 18.84
CA GLY A 75 3.14 -4.58 18.77
C GLY A 75 2.41 -5.85 18.30
N ARG A 76 1.17 -5.72 17.81
CA ARG A 76 0.38 -6.85 17.28
C ARG A 76 0.80 -7.24 15.87
N LEU A 77 1.37 -6.29 15.13
CA LEU A 77 1.91 -6.49 13.79
C LEU A 77 3.33 -5.94 13.70
N ARG A 78 4.08 -6.45 12.73
CA ARG A 78 5.40 -5.93 12.36
C ARG A 78 5.32 -5.33 10.96
N ALA A 79 5.53 -4.02 10.85
CA ALA A 79 5.74 -3.39 9.55
C ALA A 79 7.09 -3.84 8.97
N LEU A 80 7.08 -4.33 7.72
CA LEU A 80 8.28 -4.82 7.04
C LEU A 80 8.94 -3.72 6.19
N ALA A 81 8.16 -3.03 5.38
CA ALA A 81 8.58 -1.93 4.53
C ALA A 81 7.38 -1.10 4.06
N VAL A 82 7.61 0.15 3.68
CA VAL A 82 6.69 0.97 2.86
C VAL A 82 7.09 0.89 1.39
N THR A 83 6.11 0.97 0.48
CA THR A 83 6.35 0.82 -0.97
C THR A 83 6.68 2.13 -1.67
N ASP A 84 6.45 3.27 -1.02
CA ASP A 84 6.86 4.59 -1.48
C ASP A 84 8.38 4.67 -1.68
N SER A 85 8.81 5.59 -2.56
CA SER A 85 10.23 5.87 -2.81
C SER A 85 10.94 6.50 -1.61
N GLN A 86 10.18 7.02 -0.65
CA GLN A 86 10.67 7.61 0.59
C GLN A 86 9.83 7.11 1.77
N ARG A 87 10.41 7.15 2.97
CA ARG A 87 9.67 6.82 4.19
C ARG A 87 8.47 7.75 4.35
N VAL A 88 7.33 7.19 4.73
CA VAL A 88 6.12 7.97 4.99
C VAL A 88 6.24 8.65 6.35
N ALA A 89 5.91 9.93 6.45
CA ALA A 89 6.06 10.72 7.69
C ALA A 89 5.36 10.08 8.91
N LEU A 90 4.21 9.43 8.69
CA LEU A 90 3.43 8.74 9.73
C LEU A 90 4.09 7.42 10.22
N ALA A 91 5.07 6.91 9.48
CA ALA A 91 5.76 5.63 9.68
C ALA A 91 7.27 5.79 9.44
N GLY A 92 7.87 6.86 9.94
CA GLY A 92 9.27 7.20 9.65
C GLY A 92 10.30 6.17 10.13
N GLU A 93 9.92 5.31 11.07
CA GLU A 93 10.70 4.17 11.54
C GLU A 93 10.74 3.00 10.54
N VAL A 94 9.73 2.88 9.68
CA VAL A 94 9.59 1.78 8.72
C VAL A 94 10.44 2.08 7.48
N PRO A 95 11.34 1.16 7.06
CA PRO A 95 12.16 1.38 5.87
C PRO A 95 11.33 1.33 4.59
N THR A 96 11.86 1.90 3.51
CA THR A 96 11.29 1.66 2.17
C THR A 96 11.67 0.26 1.67
N VAL A 97 10.97 -0.24 0.64
CA VAL A 97 11.36 -1.48 -0.05
C VAL A 97 12.78 -1.38 -0.63
N ALA A 98 13.15 -0.20 -1.16
CA ALA A 98 14.50 0.05 -1.66
C ALA A 98 15.55 -0.01 -0.54
N GLU A 99 15.30 0.63 0.61
CA GLU A 99 16.17 0.55 1.80
C GLU A 99 16.26 -0.87 2.38
N ALA A 100 15.21 -1.68 2.20
CA ALA A 100 15.19 -3.09 2.58
C ALA A 100 15.96 -4.02 1.61
N GLY A 101 16.65 -3.44 0.61
CA GLY A 101 17.54 -4.17 -0.31
C GLY A 101 16.88 -4.57 -1.63
N LEU A 102 15.73 -4.00 -1.98
CA LEU A 102 15.00 -4.28 -3.21
C LEU A 102 14.79 -3.00 -4.04
N PRO A 103 15.86 -2.36 -4.53
CA PRO A 103 15.74 -1.16 -5.35
C PRO A 103 14.94 -1.46 -6.63
N GLY A 104 14.04 -0.55 -7.00
CA GLY A 104 13.19 -0.70 -8.19
C GLY A 104 11.91 -1.52 -8.00
N ALA A 105 11.71 -2.13 -6.82
CA ALA A 105 10.45 -2.78 -6.43
C ALA A 105 9.49 -1.83 -5.69
N GLU A 106 9.66 -0.52 -5.89
CA GLU A 106 8.80 0.52 -5.31
C GLU A 106 7.46 0.62 -6.05
N PHE A 107 6.42 0.96 -5.31
CA PHE A 107 5.11 1.28 -5.83
C PHE A 107 4.63 2.56 -5.16
N VAL A 108 4.56 3.63 -5.95
CA VAL A 108 4.11 4.95 -5.50
C VAL A 108 2.64 5.12 -5.88
N PRO A 109 1.70 4.99 -4.92
CA PRO A 109 0.28 5.21 -5.21
C PRO A 109 0.03 6.68 -5.52
N TRP A 110 -0.82 6.96 -6.50
CA TRP A 110 -1.34 8.30 -6.76
C TRP A 110 -2.85 8.29 -6.71
N ALA A 111 -3.43 9.40 -6.24
CA ALA A 111 -4.86 9.64 -6.28
C ALA A 111 -5.12 10.81 -7.24
N GLY A 112 -6.14 10.65 -8.08
CA GLY A 112 -6.58 11.68 -9.02
C GLY A 112 -8.04 12.04 -8.81
N LEU A 113 -8.40 13.27 -9.17
CA LEU A 113 -9.78 13.70 -9.25
C LEU A 113 -10.23 13.66 -10.71
N PHE A 114 -11.31 12.93 -10.97
CA PHE A 114 -11.92 12.82 -12.29
C PHE A 114 -13.31 13.45 -12.28
N VAL A 115 -13.70 14.03 -13.41
CA VAL A 115 -15.02 14.63 -13.62
C VAL A 115 -15.69 13.95 -14.82
N PRO A 116 -17.04 13.92 -14.90
CA PRO A 116 -17.73 13.40 -16.08
C PRO A 116 -17.21 14.01 -17.38
N ALA A 117 -17.13 13.23 -18.45
CA ALA A 117 -16.54 13.67 -19.71
C ALA A 117 -17.18 14.93 -20.31
N ARG A 118 -18.44 15.22 -19.99
CA ARG A 118 -19.19 16.40 -20.46
C ARG A 118 -19.22 17.55 -19.44
N THR A 119 -18.35 17.52 -18.43
CA THR A 119 -18.21 18.63 -17.48
C THR A 119 -17.78 19.89 -18.22
N SER A 120 -18.46 21.01 -17.97
CA SER A 120 -18.15 22.30 -18.60
C SER A 120 -16.68 22.67 -18.41
N THR A 121 -16.05 23.18 -19.46
CA THR A 121 -14.66 23.67 -19.46
C THR A 121 -14.41 24.66 -18.31
N MET A 122 -15.41 25.49 -17.97
CA MET A 122 -15.30 26.43 -16.86
C MET A 122 -15.04 25.71 -15.52
N VAL A 123 -15.74 24.60 -15.26
CA VAL A 123 -15.56 23.80 -14.04
C VAL A 123 -14.20 23.10 -14.06
N VAL A 124 -13.80 22.53 -15.21
CA VAL A 124 -12.50 21.87 -15.38
C VAL A 124 -11.33 22.83 -15.12
N VAL A 125 -11.46 24.10 -15.50
CA VAL A 125 -10.43 25.13 -15.27
C VAL A 125 -10.39 25.60 -13.82
N VAL A 126 -11.54 25.77 -13.16
CA VAL A 126 -11.62 26.31 -11.80
C VAL A 126 -11.32 25.26 -10.72
N LEU A 127 -11.60 23.98 -10.99
CA LEU A 127 -11.52 22.92 -10.00
C LEU A 127 -10.08 22.63 -9.52
N PRO A 128 -9.06 22.45 -10.38
CA PRO A 128 -7.69 22.18 -9.94
C PRO A 128 -7.09 23.24 -9.01
N PRO A 129 -7.10 24.56 -9.33
CA PRO A 129 -6.50 25.56 -8.45
C PRO A 129 -7.25 25.69 -7.11
N THR A 130 -8.57 25.44 -7.11
CA THR A 130 -9.39 25.44 -5.90
C THR A 130 -9.06 24.24 -5.01
N LEU A 131 -8.93 23.05 -5.60
CA LEU A 131 -8.51 21.83 -4.90
C LEU A 131 -7.12 22.00 -4.28
N VAL A 132 -6.14 22.49 -5.05
CA VAL A 132 -4.77 22.73 -4.55
C VAL A 132 -4.79 23.71 -3.36
N ARG A 133 -5.58 24.78 -3.45
CA ARG A 133 -5.72 25.74 -2.34
C ARG A 133 -6.33 25.10 -1.10
N GLY A 134 -7.30 24.20 -1.26
CA GLY A 134 -7.89 23.41 -0.18
C GLY A 134 -6.86 22.48 0.46
N LEU A 135 -6.20 21.65 -0.34
CA LEU A 135 -5.20 20.68 0.14
C LEU A 135 -4.05 21.35 0.90
N ARG A 136 -3.57 22.50 0.44
CA ARG A 136 -2.52 23.28 1.13
C ARG A 136 -2.91 23.77 2.52
N LYS A 137 -4.20 23.94 2.82
CA LYS A 137 -4.67 24.30 4.17
C LYS A 137 -4.59 23.12 5.14
N PHE A 138 -4.66 21.89 4.62
CA PHE A 138 -4.60 20.67 5.43
C PHE A 138 -3.19 20.09 5.52
N SER A 139 -2.28 20.46 4.61
CA SER A 139 -0.88 20.04 4.63
C SER A 139 -0.01 20.79 5.65
N GLY A 140 -0.60 21.40 6.69
CA GLY A 140 0.11 22.04 7.80
C GLY A 140 0.69 21.04 8.80
N TRP A 141 1.36 20.00 8.27
CA TRP A 141 2.35 19.20 8.96
C TRP A 141 3.73 19.80 8.69
#